data_AF-A0ABD1Y8B2-F1
#
_entry.id   AF-A0ABD1Y8B2-F1
#
_cell.length_a   1.000
_cell.length_b   1.000
_cell.length_c   1.000
_cell.angle_alpha   90.00
_cell.angle_beta   90.00
_cell.angle_gamma   90.00
#
_symmetry.space_group_name_H-M   'P 1'
#
loop_
_entity.id
_entity.type
_entity.pdbx_description
1 polymer ?
#
loop_
_entity_poly.entity_id
_entity_poly.type
_entity_poly.pdbx_seq_one_letter_code
_entity_poly.pdbx_strand_id
1 'polypeptide(L)'
;MAAIVGSIQQVVATSTLEVAAASRASSSTRASTASSVCCRPARWRNAILKTASSSFYRGWQLPVVEMRNVGIRSAAVVSVRAGSDAELELESDSELEDDEDGSVQAEKDHGSEPEFEDEDYIVLGLAHCFTKDADQKLMDTFVIEPIPAGGLECMDNGGRTCYKHAHGTNLGVALKQDVSLLPPEFQGGRFAEDFDFRTKCASRTWKRDHAEEFLMKLVPTDGVRSDWNFSLEDKRILNMENIVSDEDNIKQDISIDVYGRTPKEVDEMSQEIAEMYNA
;
A
#
# COMPACT_ATOMS: atom_id res chain seq x y z
N MET A 1 61.47 -56.61 8.01
CA MET A 1 60.53 -57.74 8.22
C MET A 1 59.15 -57.16 8.48
N ALA A 2 58.16 -57.71 7.76
CA ALA A 2 56.71 -57.56 7.93
C ALA A 2 56.05 -56.18 7.63
N ALA A 3 55.46 -56.11 6.44
CA ALA A 3 54.34 -55.26 6.09
C ALA A 3 53.04 -55.80 6.72
N ILE A 4 52.09 -54.94 7.08
CA ILE A 4 50.70 -55.34 7.32
C ILE A 4 49.77 -54.39 6.55
N VAL A 5 49.06 -55.03 5.63
CA VAL A 5 47.98 -54.57 4.77
C VAL A 5 46.66 -54.84 5.49
N GLY A 6 45.65 -54.00 5.27
CA GLY A 6 44.25 -54.34 5.51
C GLY A 6 43.44 -53.13 5.98
N SER A 7 42.18 -52.94 5.63
CA SER A 7 41.31 -53.62 4.66
C SER A 7 40.12 -52.68 4.47
N ILE A 8 39.68 -52.54 3.23
CA ILE A 8 38.49 -51.78 2.82
C ILE A 8 37.24 -52.55 3.25
N GLN A 9 36.22 -51.86 3.77
CA GLN A 9 34.84 -52.35 3.76
C GLN A 9 33.89 -51.17 3.55
N GLN A 10 33.42 -51.05 2.30
CA GLN A 10 32.24 -50.28 1.92
C GLN A 10 31.00 -51.05 2.37
N VAL A 11 30.04 -50.33 2.98
CA VAL A 11 28.68 -50.85 3.20
C VAL A 11 27.79 -50.21 2.14
N VAL A 12 27.42 -51.02 1.14
CA VAL A 12 26.33 -50.72 0.19
C VAL A 12 25.11 -51.45 0.72
N ALA A 13 24.06 -50.71 1.08
CA ALA A 13 22.75 -51.28 1.40
C ALA A 13 21.80 -51.01 0.23
N THR A 14 21.61 -52.03 -0.59
CA THR A 14 20.49 -52.17 -1.52
C THR A 14 19.42 -53.04 -0.86
N SER A 15 18.18 -52.58 -0.80
CA SER A 15 17.02 -53.45 -0.65
C SER A 15 15.87 -52.93 -1.49
N THR A 16 15.50 -53.78 -2.44
CA THR A 16 14.44 -53.66 -3.44
C THR A 16 13.20 -54.46 -2.99
N LEU A 17 12.04 -54.01 -3.49
CA LEU A 17 10.78 -54.74 -3.82
C LEU A 17 9.80 -55.14 -2.70
N GLU A 18 8.54 -54.68 -2.85
CA GLU A 18 7.32 -55.45 -3.18
C GLU A 18 6.09 -54.50 -3.02
N VAL A 19 5.41 -54.06 -4.09
CA VAL A 19 4.29 -54.68 -4.81
C VAL A 19 3.20 -55.30 -3.92
N ALA A 20 2.09 -54.57 -3.74
CA ALA A 20 0.77 -55.18 -3.54
C ALA A 20 -0.32 -54.25 -4.08
N ALA A 21 -0.87 -54.62 -5.24
CA ALA A 21 -2.13 -54.14 -5.76
C ALA A 21 -3.29 -54.84 -5.05
N ALA A 22 -4.33 -54.09 -4.65
CA ALA A 22 -5.64 -54.67 -4.35
C ALA A 22 -6.74 -53.67 -4.72
N SER A 23 -7.41 -54.01 -5.82
CA SER A 23 -8.67 -53.46 -6.28
C SER A 23 -9.81 -53.86 -5.35
N ARG A 24 -10.79 -52.95 -5.15
CA ARG A 24 -12.19 -53.32 -4.89
C ARG A 24 -13.11 -52.17 -5.28
N ALA A 25 -13.78 -52.39 -6.40
CA ALA A 25 -14.99 -51.71 -6.80
C ALA A 25 -16.17 -52.28 -5.98
N SER A 26 -17.10 -51.42 -5.57
CA SER A 26 -18.47 -51.82 -5.27
C SER A 26 -19.40 -50.68 -5.67
N SER A 27 -20.11 -50.94 -6.77
CA SER A 27 -21.29 -50.24 -7.23
C SER A 27 -22.44 -50.38 -6.24
N SER A 28 -23.22 -49.31 -6.06
CA SER A 28 -24.58 -49.40 -5.54
C SER A 28 -25.45 -48.32 -6.18
N THR A 29 -26.18 -48.77 -7.19
CA THR A 29 -27.29 -48.09 -7.84
C THR A 29 -28.48 -48.00 -6.88
N ARG A 30 -29.11 -46.82 -6.76
CA ARG A 30 -30.54 -46.76 -6.44
C ARG A 30 -31.18 -45.53 -7.09
N ALA A 31 -32.21 -45.80 -7.86
CA ALA A 31 -33.02 -44.86 -8.60
C ALA A 31 -34.20 -44.34 -7.77
N SER A 32 -34.64 -43.13 -8.17
CA SER A 32 -36.02 -42.61 -8.22
C SER A 32 -36.85 -42.52 -6.94
N THR A 33 -37.27 -41.28 -6.62
CA THR A 33 -38.68 -40.87 -6.73
C THR A 33 -38.79 -39.35 -6.84
N ALA A 34 -39.69 -38.92 -7.72
CA ALA A 34 -40.07 -37.56 -8.01
C ALA A 34 -40.69 -36.83 -6.80
N SER A 35 -40.52 -35.50 -6.76
CA SER A 35 -41.62 -34.62 -6.38
C SER A 35 -41.41 -33.24 -6.98
N SER A 36 -42.27 -32.94 -7.94
CA SER A 36 -42.50 -31.65 -8.55
C SER A 36 -43.17 -30.69 -7.54
N VAL A 37 -42.57 -29.52 -7.30
CA VAL A 37 -43.33 -28.34 -6.90
C VAL A 37 -42.95 -27.20 -7.83
N CYS A 38 -43.90 -26.88 -8.70
CA CYS A 38 -43.93 -25.68 -9.50
C CYS A 38 -44.03 -24.44 -8.61
N CYS A 39 -43.09 -23.51 -8.72
CA CYS A 39 -43.37 -22.10 -8.50
C CYS A 39 -42.93 -21.33 -9.74
N ARG A 40 -43.94 -20.87 -10.49
CA ARG A 40 -43.83 -20.03 -11.68
C ARG A 40 -43.23 -18.65 -11.35
N PRO A 41 -42.65 -17.97 -12.35
CA PRO A 41 -42.02 -16.67 -12.20
C PRO A 41 -43.05 -15.54 -12.16
N ALA A 42 -42.90 -14.61 -11.22
CA ALA A 42 -43.63 -13.35 -11.22
C ALA A 42 -42.98 -12.39 -12.24
N ARG A 43 -43.63 -12.37 -13.41
CA ARG A 43 -43.53 -11.41 -14.50
C ARG A 43 -43.96 -10.02 -13.99
N TRP A 44 -43.05 -9.07 -13.83
CA TRP A 44 -43.41 -7.66 -13.72
C TRP A 44 -43.03 -6.94 -15.02
N ARG A 45 -44.08 -6.43 -15.66
CA ARG A 45 -44.05 -5.66 -16.90
C ARG A 45 -43.65 -4.22 -16.58
N ASN A 46 -42.98 -3.63 -17.57
CA ASN A 46 -42.82 -2.20 -17.79
C ASN A 46 -44.02 -1.36 -17.35
N ALA A 47 -43.76 -0.33 -16.55
CA ALA A 47 -44.56 0.88 -16.52
C ALA A 47 -43.64 2.06 -16.80
N ILE A 48 -43.64 2.47 -18.07
CA ILE A 48 -43.19 3.79 -18.51
C ILE A 48 -44.32 4.75 -18.13
N LEU A 49 -44.04 5.72 -17.25
CA LEU A 49 -44.82 6.95 -17.15
C LEU A 49 -43.85 8.12 -17.07
N LYS A 50 -43.80 8.85 -18.19
CA LYS A 50 -43.27 10.21 -18.26
C LYS A 50 -44.24 11.14 -17.54
N THR A 51 -43.74 11.93 -16.60
CA THR A 51 -44.29 13.26 -16.30
C THR A 51 -43.15 14.18 -15.89
N ALA A 52 -42.95 15.21 -16.69
CA ALA A 52 -42.13 16.37 -16.36
C ALA A 52 -42.89 17.31 -15.43
N SER A 53 -42.19 17.91 -14.46
CA SER A 53 -42.55 19.14 -13.71
C SER A 53 -41.49 19.32 -12.62
N SER A 54 -40.47 20.16 -12.86
CA SER A 54 -40.35 21.53 -12.34
C SER A 54 -40.30 21.65 -10.80
N SER A 55 -39.17 22.20 -10.34
CA SER A 55 -38.98 22.96 -9.09
C SER A 55 -39.24 22.27 -7.75
N PHE A 56 -38.17 21.96 -7.02
CA PHE A 56 -38.05 22.34 -5.60
C PHE A 56 -36.61 22.16 -5.08
N TYR A 57 -35.84 23.25 -5.03
CA TYR A 57 -34.72 23.36 -4.09
C TYR A 57 -35.34 23.52 -2.70
N ARG A 58 -35.20 22.51 -1.84
CA ARG A 58 -35.41 22.63 -0.38
C ARG A 58 -34.15 22.18 0.31
N GLY A 59 -33.64 23.08 1.15
CA GLY A 59 -32.36 23.00 1.82
C GLY A 59 -32.20 21.76 2.68
N TRP A 60 -30.96 21.28 2.71
CA TRP A 60 -30.48 20.33 3.69
C TRP A 60 -30.46 21.01 5.05
N GLN A 61 -31.35 20.58 5.93
CA GLN A 61 -31.43 21.02 7.31
C GLN A 61 -30.74 19.94 8.15
N LEU A 62 -29.53 20.25 8.65
CA LEU A 62 -28.81 19.39 9.58
C LEU A 62 -29.61 19.26 10.89
N PRO A 63 -29.67 18.07 11.51
CA PRO A 63 -30.27 17.93 12.83
C PRO A 63 -29.40 18.61 13.89
N VAL A 64 -30.01 19.51 14.66
CA VAL A 64 -29.46 20.05 15.91
C VAL A 64 -29.39 18.92 16.92
N VAL A 65 -28.17 18.48 17.26
CA VAL A 65 -27.93 17.56 18.37
C VAL A 65 -27.99 18.35 19.67
N GLU A 66 -29.01 18.06 20.46
CA GLU A 66 -29.23 18.57 21.81
C GLU A 66 -28.17 18.01 22.76
N MET A 67 -27.17 18.83 23.12
CA MET A 67 -26.16 18.48 24.12
C MET A 67 -26.79 18.51 25.52
N ARG A 68 -26.99 17.32 26.10
CA ARG A 68 -27.32 17.17 27.51
C ARG A 68 -26.07 17.42 28.36
N ASN A 69 -26.12 18.49 29.13
CA ASN A 69 -25.17 18.82 30.19
C ASN A 69 -25.11 17.70 31.24
N VAL A 70 -24.00 16.97 31.29
CA VAL A 70 -23.62 16.14 32.44
C VAL A 70 -22.58 16.91 33.23
N GLY A 71 -23.00 17.45 34.37
CA GLY A 71 -22.13 18.17 35.29
C GLY A 71 -21.15 17.24 35.98
N ILE A 72 -19.85 17.46 35.76
CA ILE A 72 -18.79 16.93 36.60
C ILE A 72 -18.18 18.12 37.35
N ARG A 73 -18.46 18.18 38.65
CA ARG A 73 -17.75 19.04 39.59
C ARG A 73 -16.41 18.38 39.89
N SER A 74 -15.31 19.04 39.54
CA SER A 74 -14.02 18.81 40.18
C SER A 74 -13.43 20.15 40.54
N ALA A 75 -13.28 20.34 41.86
CA ALA A 75 -12.67 21.51 42.45
C ALA A 75 -11.15 21.38 42.31
N ALA A 76 -10.55 22.25 41.49
CA ALA A 76 -9.12 22.52 41.55
C ALA A 76 -8.96 23.92 42.15
N VAL A 77 -8.48 23.95 43.39
CA VAL A 77 -8.04 25.16 44.08
C VAL A 77 -6.74 25.62 43.41
N VAL A 78 -6.82 26.66 42.57
CA VAL A 78 -5.65 27.40 42.10
C VAL A 78 -5.40 28.50 43.13
N SER A 79 -4.38 28.31 43.95
CA SER A 79 -3.84 29.35 44.82
C SER A 79 -2.99 30.29 43.97
N VAL A 80 -3.52 31.51 43.73
CA VAL A 80 -2.75 32.63 43.20
C VAL A 80 -1.91 33.18 44.35
N ARG A 81 -0.59 32.98 44.28
CA ARG A 81 0.37 33.75 45.08
C ARG A 81 0.85 34.93 44.25
N ALA A 82 0.48 36.11 44.73
CA ALA A 82 1.13 37.36 44.37
C ALA A 82 2.53 37.39 45.02
N GLY A 83 3.53 37.75 44.22
CA GLY A 83 4.89 38.14 44.63
C GLY A 83 5.49 38.83 43.40
N SER A 84 5.43 40.16 43.36
CA SER A 84 6.46 41.09 43.88
C SER A 84 7.68 41.10 42.96
N ASP A 85 7.74 42.17 42.15
CA ASP A 85 8.92 42.96 41.81
C ASP A 85 10.21 42.18 41.56
N ALA A 86 10.50 41.95 40.28
CA ALA A 86 11.87 41.75 39.83
C ALA A 86 12.13 42.74 38.69
N GLU A 87 13.06 43.64 38.99
CA GLU A 87 13.46 44.80 38.22
C GLU A 87 13.97 44.46 36.83
N LEU A 88 13.73 45.43 35.97
CA LEU A 88 14.07 45.48 34.56
C LEU A 88 15.42 46.22 34.48
N GLU A 89 16.53 45.50 34.57
CA GLU A 89 17.85 46.09 34.32
C GLU A 89 18.22 45.88 32.85
N LEU A 90 17.91 46.92 32.07
CA LEU A 90 18.48 47.22 30.77
C LEU A 90 19.88 47.78 30.99
N GLU A 91 20.89 46.91 31.02
CA GLU A 91 22.28 47.33 30.83
C GLU A 91 22.61 47.26 29.34
N SER A 92 22.52 48.43 28.72
CA SER A 92 23.06 48.71 27.39
C SER A 92 24.48 49.22 27.55
N ASP A 93 25.48 48.35 27.37
CA ASP A 93 26.83 48.79 27.07
C ASP A 93 27.29 48.12 25.78
N SER A 94 27.33 48.95 24.75
CA SER A 94 27.86 48.69 23.43
C SER A 94 29.38 48.86 23.46
N GLU A 95 30.11 47.75 23.50
CA GLU A 95 31.48 47.70 23.01
C GLU A 95 31.47 46.86 21.73
N LEU A 96 31.47 47.60 20.61
CA LEU A 96 31.78 47.08 19.28
C LEU A 96 33.27 46.79 19.25
N GLU A 97 33.65 45.56 19.55
CA GLU A 97 34.92 45.01 19.09
C GLU A 97 34.70 44.44 17.68
N ASP A 98 35.17 45.19 16.69
CA ASP A 98 35.26 44.79 15.29
C ASP A 98 36.32 43.68 15.17
N ASP A 99 35.96 42.45 15.54
CA ASP A 99 36.74 41.26 15.19
C ASP A 99 36.32 40.72 13.83
N GLU A 100 37.35 40.55 13.01
CA GLU A 100 37.31 40.26 11.59
C GLU A 100 36.63 38.90 11.25
N ASP A 101 36.00 38.88 10.06
CA ASP A 101 35.85 37.74 9.16
C ASP A 101 35.51 36.33 9.69
N GLY A 102 34.63 36.23 10.68
CA GLY A 102 33.94 34.99 11.02
C GLY A 102 32.78 34.68 10.06
N SER A 103 33.04 34.22 8.83
CA SER A 103 32.00 33.61 8.01
C SER A 103 31.53 32.29 8.66
N VAL A 104 30.57 32.37 9.58
CA VAL A 104 29.81 31.20 10.04
C VAL A 104 28.94 30.78 8.87
N GLN A 105 29.51 29.99 7.96
CA GLN A 105 28.72 29.17 7.07
C GLN A 105 27.97 28.18 7.96
N ALA A 106 26.72 28.50 8.30
CA ALA A 106 25.78 27.47 8.67
C ALA A 106 25.63 26.58 7.44
N GLU A 107 26.48 25.55 7.33
CA GLU A 107 26.21 24.40 6.47
C GLU A 107 24.85 23.88 6.91
N LYS A 108 23.80 24.30 6.20
CA LYS A 108 22.55 23.56 6.22
C LYS A 108 22.89 22.24 5.54
N ASP A 109 23.18 21.24 6.38
CA ASP A 109 23.30 19.84 6.00
C ASP A 109 21.98 19.43 5.33
N HIS A 110 21.94 19.59 4.01
CA HIS A 110 20.81 19.23 3.18
C HIS A 110 20.97 17.77 2.78
N GLY A 111 20.51 16.88 3.66
CA GLY A 111 20.33 15.47 3.32
C GLY A 111 21.37 14.53 3.93
N SER A 112 21.44 14.51 5.26
CA SER A 112 22.00 13.36 5.96
C SER A 112 21.27 12.07 5.55
N GLU A 113 22.03 10.99 5.37
CA GLU A 113 21.48 9.66 5.08
C GLU A 113 20.55 9.28 6.25
N PRO A 114 19.29 8.89 5.99
CA PRO A 114 18.38 8.53 7.04
C PRO A 114 18.91 7.32 7.83
N GLU A 115 18.87 7.43 9.16
CA GLU A 115 19.24 6.33 10.05
C GLU A 115 18.10 5.32 10.18
N PHE A 116 18.46 4.03 10.13
CA PHE A 116 17.56 2.90 10.24
C PHE A 116 18.00 1.99 11.39
N GLU A 117 17.07 1.65 12.26
CA GLU A 117 17.29 0.74 13.39
C GLU A 117 16.51 -0.56 13.14
N ASP A 118 17.03 -1.68 13.61
CA ASP A 118 16.37 -2.98 13.44
C ASP A 118 15.03 -3.03 14.18
N GLU A 119 14.88 -2.22 15.22
CA GLU A 119 13.69 -2.02 16.04
C GLU A 119 12.64 -1.11 15.39
N ASP A 120 12.97 -0.44 14.27
CA ASP A 120 12.05 0.46 13.59
C ASP A 120 10.76 -0.27 13.20
N TYR A 121 9.61 0.36 13.49
CA TYR A 121 8.30 -0.22 13.19
C TYR A 121 7.99 -0.19 11.69
N ILE A 122 7.40 -1.27 11.18
CA ILE A 122 6.93 -1.37 9.81
C ILE A 122 5.66 -2.24 9.70
N VAL A 123 4.79 -1.91 8.75
CA VAL A 123 3.66 -2.75 8.37
C VAL A 123 3.95 -3.46 7.05
N LEU A 124 3.76 -4.78 7.04
CA LEU A 124 3.79 -5.58 5.82
C LEU A 124 2.36 -5.93 5.39
N GLY A 125 2.06 -5.75 4.11
CA GLY A 125 0.80 -6.09 3.49
C GLY A 125 0.92 -7.30 2.58
N LEU A 126 -0.06 -8.20 2.62
CA LEU A 126 -0.22 -9.26 1.63
C LEU A 126 -1.17 -8.80 0.52
N ALA A 127 -0.62 -8.37 -0.61
CA ALA A 127 -1.37 -7.93 -1.78
C ALA A 127 -1.79 -9.12 -2.65
N HIS A 128 -3.03 -9.11 -3.12
CA HIS A 128 -3.51 -9.99 -4.19
C HIS A 128 -3.31 -9.28 -5.53
N CYS A 129 -2.29 -9.71 -6.26
CA CYS A 129 -1.93 -9.20 -7.57
C CYS A 129 -2.10 -10.27 -8.65
N PHE A 130 -1.90 -9.87 -9.91
CA PHE A 130 -2.00 -10.76 -11.06
C PHE A 130 -0.73 -10.67 -11.92
N THR A 131 -0.41 -11.77 -12.58
CA THR A 131 0.60 -11.82 -13.64
C THR A 131 -0.03 -12.36 -14.92
N LYS A 132 0.36 -11.82 -16.08
CA LYS A 132 -0.07 -12.33 -17.39
C LYS A 132 0.90 -13.41 -17.86
N ASP A 133 0.38 -14.58 -18.19
CA ASP A 133 1.16 -15.64 -18.84
C ASP A 133 1.36 -15.37 -20.34
N ALA A 134 2.17 -16.19 -21.02
CA ALA A 134 2.40 -16.12 -22.47
C ALA A 134 1.10 -16.22 -23.28
N ASP A 135 0.10 -16.96 -22.76
CA ASP A 135 -1.24 -17.09 -23.34
C ASP A 135 -2.19 -15.92 -23.01
N GLN A 136 -1.67 -14.81 -22.45
CA GLN A 136 -2.43 -13.64 -21.99
C GLN A 136 -3.48 -13.92 -20.89
N LYS A 137 -3.39 -15.07 -20.22
CA LYS A 137 -4.26 -15.40 -19.07
C LYS A 137 -3.70 -14.79 -17.79
N LEU A 138 -4.61 -14.32 -16.92
CA LEU A 138 -4.25 -13.77 -15.62
C LEU A 138 -4.10 -14.90 -14.59
N MET A 139 -2.93 -14.96 -13.98
CA MET A 139 -2.58 -15.87 -12.89
C MET A 139 -2.55 -15.11 -11.57
N ASP A 140 -3.16 -15.66 -10.53
CA ASP A 140 -3.13 -15.09 -9.19
C ASP A 140 -1.71 -15.11 -8.62
N THR A 141 -1.32 -14.04 -7.95
CA THR A 141 0.00 -13.91 -7.35
C THR A 141 -0.10 -13.09 -6.06
N PHE A 142 0.39 -13.65 -4.95
CA PHE A 142 0.40 -12.96 -3.67
C PHE A 142 1.76 -12.31 -3.41
N VAL A 143 1.77 -11.00 -3.16
CA VAL A 143 2.99 -10.23 -2.96
C VAL A 143 3.00 -9.60 -1.58
N ILE A 144 4.10 -9.77 -0.86
CA ILE A 144 4.38 -9.17 0.43
C ILE A 144 5.08 -7.84 0.18
N GLU A 145 4.41 -6.74 0.52
CA GLU A 145 4.91 -5.39 0.30
C GLU A 145 4.89 -4.57 1.59
N PRO A 146 5.84 -3.65 1.79
CA PRO A 146 5.77 -2.71 2.91
C PRO A 146 4.66 -1.68 2.65
N ILE A 147 3.83 -1.42 3.67
CA ILE A 147 2.77 -0.41 3.65
C ILE A 147 3.30 0.85 4.37
N PRO A 148 3.36 2.02 3.68
CA PRO A 148 3.68 3.28 4.34
C PRO A 148 2.51 3.76 5.21
N ALA A 149 2.78 4.59 6.22
CA ALA A 149 1.79 5.08 7.18
C ALA A 149 0.52 5.67 6.51
N GLY A 150 0.69 6.57 5.54
CA GLY A 150 -0.44 7.14 4.80
C GLY A 150 -1.21 6.13 3.94
N GLY A 151 -0.56 5.04 3.53
CA GLY A 151 -1.22 3.92 2.86
C GLY A 151 -2.17 3.18 3.80
N LEU A 152 -1.72 2.92 5.04
CA LEU A 152 -2.57 2.28 6.06
C LEU A 152 -3.76 3.17 6.44
N GLU A 153 -3.51 4.47 6.61
CA GLU A 153 -4.57 5.45 6.91
C GLU A 153 -5.65 5.48 5.81
N CYS A 154 -5.25 5.49 4.53
CA CYS A 154 -6.19 5.40 3.42
C CYS A 154 -7.03 4.11 3.45
N MET A 155 -6.42 2.98 3.82
CA MET A 155 -7.12 1.70 3.94
C MET A 155 -8.14 1.69 5.09
N ASP A 156 -7.77 2.27 6.24
CA ASP A 156 -8.65 2.37 7.41
C ASP A 156 -9.85 3.28 7.17
N ASN A 157 -9.64 4.37 6.41
CA ASN A 157 -10.71 5.27 5.94
C ASN A 157 -11.65 4.63 4.89
N GLY A 158 -11.51 3.33 4.60
CA GLY A 158 -12.36 2.59 3.67
C GLY A 158 -11.93 2.67 2.21
N GLY A 159 -10.71 3.12 1.94
CA GLY A 159 -10.12 3.08 0.60
C GLY A 159 -10.10 1.66 0.05
N ARG A 160 -10.51 1.51 -1.23
CA ARG A 160 -10.44 0.20 -1.91
C ARG A 160 -8.99 -0.24 -1.99
N THR A 161 -8.74 -1.50 -1.63
CA THR A 161 -7.38 -2.03 -1.53
C THR A 161 -7.26 -3.42 -2.14
N CYS A 162 -6.04 -3.76 -2.59
CA CYS A 162 -5.66 -5.10 -3.00
C CYS A 162 -5.02 -5.91 -1.87
N TYR A 163 -4.82 -5.31 -0.68
CA TYR A 163 -4.27 -6.01 0.48
C TYR A 163 -5.34 -6.83 1.19
N LYS A 164 -5.06 -8.13 1.39
CA LYS A 164 -5.90 -9.03 2.17
C LYS A 164 -5.62 -8.93 3.67
N HIS A 165 -4.33 -8.87 4.00
CA HIS A 165 -3.83 -8.86 5.36
C HIS A 165 -2.78 -7.77 5.50
N ALA A 166 -2.70 -7.17 6.68
CA ALA A 166 -1.64 -6.27 7.11
C ALA A 166 -1.09 -6.76 8.45
N HIS A 167 0.23 -6.76 8.61
CA HIS A 167 0.93 -7.25 9.79
C HIS A 167 1.96 -6.24 10.26
N GLY A 168 1.92 -5.88 11.54
CA GLY A 168 2.91 -5.00 12.16
C GLY A 168 4.11 -5.81 12.64
N THR A 169 5.32 -5.40 12.27
CA THR A 169 6.58 -6.06 12.62
C THR A 169 7.70 -5.02 12.75
N ASN A 170 8.90 -5.48 13.10
CA ASN A 170 10.10 -4.65 13.14
C ASN A 170 10.89 -4.77 11.83
N LEU A 171 11.65 -3.73 11.51
CA LEU A 171 12.44 -3.60 10.28
C LEU A 171 13.45 -4.75 10.16
N GLY A 172 14.17 -5.09 11.23
CA GLY A 172 15.16 -6.17 11.23
C GLY A 172 14.56 -7.56 10.97
N VAL A 173 13.28 -7.77 11.29
CA VAL A 173 12.55 -9.01 10.94
C VAL A 173 12.15 -8.98 9.47
N ALA A 174 11.59 -7.86 8.99
CA ALA A 174 11.16 -7.71 7.61
C ALA A 174 12.34 -7.86 6.62
N LEU A 175 13.49 -7.25 6.90
CA LEU A 175 14.66 -7.28 6.01
C LEU A 175 15.31 -8.66 5.86
N LYS A 176 15.02 -9.62 6.75
CA LYS A 176 15.45 -11.01 6.57
C LYS A 176 14.76 -11.72 5.40
N GLN A 177 13.64 -11.17 4.93
CA GLN A 177 12.84 -11.72 3.82
C GLN A 177 12.53 -13.22 3.99
N ASP A 178 12.27 -13.64 5.22
CA ASP A 178 11.94 -15.00 5.57
C ASP A 178 10.45 -15.12 5.88
N VAL A 179 9.71 -15.82 5.02
CA VAL A 179 8.27 -16.02 5.17
C VAL A 179 7.94 -16.84 6.42
N SER A 180 8.88 -17.65 6.95
CA SER A 180 8.67 -18.45 8.15
C SER A 180 8.58 -17.62 9.44
N LEU A 181 9.15 -16.40 9.41
CA LEU A 181 9.07 -15.44 10.52
C LEU A 181 7.76 -14.65 10.51
N LEU A 182 6.98 -14.76 9.45
CA LEU A 182 5.72 -14.05 9.29
C LEU A 182 4.53 -14.91 9.72
N PRO A 183 3.38 -14.28 10.03
CA PRO A 183 2.14 -14.97 10.36
C PRO A 183 1.70 -15.98 9.29
N PRO A 184 0.91 -17.01 9.66
CA PRO A 184 0.46 -18.06 8.74
C PRO A 184 -0.31 -17.53 7.53
N GLU A 185 -0.93 -16.35 7.63
CA GLU A 185 -1.66 -15.69 6.54
C GLU A 185 -0.74 -15.27 5.39
N PHE A 186 0.54 -15.02 5.65
CA PHE A 186 1.53 -14.58 4.66
C PHE A 186 2.21 -15.76 3.95
N GLN A 187 1.90 -16.99 4.33
CA GLN A 187 2.48 -18.19 3.73
C GLN A 187 2.10 -18.30 2.24
N GLY A 188 3.10 -18.58 1.41
CA GLY A 188 2.93 -18.62 -0.05
C GLY A 188 2.97 -17.24 -0.74
N GLY A 189 3.12 -16.15 0.01
CA GLY A 189 3.44 -14.84 -0.55
C GLY A 189 4.91 -14.74 -0.99
N ARG A 190 5.16 -13.98 -2.06
CA ARG A 190 6.52 -13.62 -2.49
C ARG A 190 6.83 -12.18 -2.08
N PHE A 191 8.06 -11.89 -1.67
CA PHE A 191 8.46 -10.50 -1.42
C PHE A 191 8.45 -9.68 -2.72
N ALA A 192 8.16 -8.39 -2.57
CA ALA A 192 8.11 -7.45 -3.69
C ALA A 192 9.50 -7.23 -4.33
N GLU A 193 9.51 -6.66 -5.53
CA GLU A 193 10.74 -6.13 -6.13
C GLU A 193 11.24 -4.94 -5.30
N ASP A 194 12.57 -4.82 -5.21
CA ASP A 194 13.29 -3.81 -4.42
C ASP A 194 12.80 -3.72 -2.96
N PHE A 195 12.47 -4.87 -2.36
CA PHE A 195 11.86 -4.94 -1.04
C PHE A 195 12.69 -4.24 0.04
N ASP A 196 14.02 -4.43 0.07
CA ASP A 196 14.91 -3.80 1.06
C ASP A 196 14.79 -2.27 1.04
N PHE A 197 14.95 -1.67 -0.14
CA PHE A 197 14.84 -0.22 -0.31
C PHE A 197 13.45 0.29 0.03
N ARG A 198 12.40 -0.35 -0.49
CA ARG A 198 11.00 0.04 -0.24
C ARG A 198 10.63 -0.07 1.24
N THR A 199 11.14 -1.08 1.94
CA THR A 199 10.85 -1.31 3.36
C THR A 199 11.51 -0.24 4.22
N LYS A 200 12.77 0.11 3.93
CA LYS A 200 13.48 1.24 4.57
C LYS A 200 12.76 2.57 4.30
N CYS A 201 12.35 2.83 3.06
CA CYS A 201 11.57 4.04 2.76
C CYS A 201 10.24 4.08 3.51
N ALA A 202 9.54 2.96 3.61
CA ALA A 202 8.27 2.88 4.33
C ALA A 202 8.46 3.04 5.85
N SER A 203 9.51 2.46 6.46
CA SER A 203 9.76 2.58 7.91
C SER A 203 9.93 4.04 8.35
N ARG A 204 10.56 4.88 7.51
CA ARG A 204 10.67 6.33 7.76
C ARG A 204 9.33 7.04 7.90
N THR A 205 8.29 6.54 7.23
CA THR A 205 6.96 7.16 7.33
C THR A 205 6.27 6.89 8.67
N TRP A 206 6.73 5.85 9.39
CA TRP A 206 6.20 5.44 10.68
C TRP A 206 6.80 6.22 11.86
N LYS A 207 7.98 6.81 11.72
CA LYS A 207 8.64 7.67 12.73
C LYS A 207 7.99 9.06 12.92
N ARG A 208 6.77 9.25 12.40
CA ARG A 208 6.04 10.53 12.52
C ARG A 208 5.12 10.44 13.73
N ASP A 209 5.03 11.50 14.52
CA ASP A 209 4.18 11.56 15.72
C ASP A 209 2.76 11.03 15.47
N HIS A 210 2.14 11.45 14.35
CA HIS A 210 0.80 10.98 13.98
C HIS A 210 0.72 9.46 13.76
N ALA A 211 1.74 8.87 13.13
CA ALA A 211 1.78 7.44 12.88
C ALA A 211 1.95 6.64 14.17
N GLU A 212 2.84 7.11 15.06
CA GLU A 212 3.09 6.47 16.36
C GLU A 212 1.87 6.55 17.30
N GLU A 213 1.22 7.71 17.36
CA GLU A 213 0.10 7.93 18.28
C GLU A 213 -1.20 7.25 17.83
N PHE A 214 -1.48 7.17 16.53
CA PHE A 214 -2.79 6.74 16.01
C PHE A 214 -2.71 5.46 15.17
N LEU A 215 -1.80 5.40 14.20
CA LEU A 215 -1.79 4.34 13.20
C LEU A 215 -1.21 3.02 13.73
N MET A 216 -0.22 3.07 14.62
CA MET A 216 0.31 1.87 15.28
C MET A 216 -0.72 1.14 16.16
N LYS A 217 -1.81 1.82 16.57
CA LYS A 217 -2.92 1.18 17.28
C LYS A 217 -3.82 0.36 16.36
N LEU A 218 -3.86 0.70 15.06
CA LEU A 218 -4.68 -0.01 14.07
C LEU A 218 -4.11 -1.40 13.77
N VAL A 219 -2.78 -1.50 13.68
CA VAL A 219 -2.06 -2.76 13.53
C VAL A 219 -0.92 -2.71 14.53
N PRO A 220 -1.01 -3.38 15.69
CA PRO A 220 0.09 -3.40 16.65
C PRO A 220 1.22 -4.32 16.17
N THR A 221 2.41 -4.19 16.77
CA THR A 221 3.51 -5.14 16.57
C THR A 221 3.06 -6.56 16.87
N ASP A 222 3.44 -7.49 16.01
CA ASP A 222 3.02 -8.90 15.97
C ASP A 222 1.51 -9.12 15.70
N GLY A 223 0.74 -8.04 15.49
CA GLY A 223 -0.68 -8.09 15.16
C GLY A 223 -0.92 -8.35 13.68
N VAL A 224 -2.04 -9.00 13.36
CA VAL A 224 -2.53 -9.16 11.97
C VAL A 224 -3.93 -8.59 11.87
N ARG A 225 -4.15 -7.76 10.86
CA ARG A 225 -5.42 -7.12 10.56
C ARG A 225 -5.86 -7.43 9.14
N SER A 226 -7.14 -7.81 8.98
CA SER A 226 -7.68 -8.34 7.70
C SER A 226 -9.00 -7.71 7.28
N ASP A 227 -9.58 -6.85 8.12
CA ASP A 227 -10.86 -6.16 7.93
C ASP A 227 -10.72 -4.91 7.05
N TRP A 228 -10.14 -5.09 5.86
CA TRP A 228 -9.96 -4.02 4.88
C TRP A 228 -11.07 -4.03 3.81
N ASN A 229 -11.28 -2.90 3.13
CA ASN A 229 -12.16 -2.81 1.95
C ASN A 229 -11.49 -3.44 0.70
N PHE A 230 -11.27 -4.75 0.78
CA PHE A 230 -10.61 -5.53 -0.26
C PHE A 230 -11.49 -5.67 -1.51
N SER A 231 -10.95 -5.30 -2.67
CA SER A 231 -11.65 -5.40 -3.96
C SER A 231 -10.75 -5.98 -5.05
N LEU A 232 -11.37 -6.78 -5.93
CA LEU A 232 -10.75 -7.35 -7.13
C LEU A 232 -11.34 -6.76 -8.42
N GLU A 233 -12.12 -5.68 -8.31
CA GLU A 233 -12.65 -4.94 -9.47
C GLU A 233 -11.49 -4.33 -10.27
N ASP A 234 -10.59 -3.62 -9.59
CA ASP A 234 -9.39 -3.00 -10.16
C ASP A 234 -8.18 -3.92 -9.99
N LYS A 235 -7.91 -4.73 -11.02
CA LYS A 235 -6.84 -5.74 -10.98
C LYS A 235 -5.46 -5.11 -11.12
N ARG A 236 -4.62 -5.27 -10.11
CA ARG A 236 -3.20 -4.89 -10.17
C ARG A 236 -2.39 -5.98 -10.88
N ILE A 237 -1.86 -5.67 -12.06
CA ILE A 237 -1.08 -6.58 -12.91
C ILE A 237 0.40 -6.17 -12.84
N LEU A 238 1.29 -7.06 -12.42
CA LEU A 238 2.68 -6.71 -12.12
C LEU A 238 3.59 -6.66 -13.35
N ASN A 239 3.35 -7.51 -14.35
CA ASN A 239 4.17 -7.62 -15.55
C ASN A 239 3.59 -6.85 -16.75
N MET A 240 2.87 -5.76 -16.49
CA MET A 240 2.35 -4.91 -17.54
C MET A 240 3.36 -3.82 -17.87
N GLU A 241 3.96 -3.90 -19.05
CA GLU A 241 4.76 -2.80 -19.58
C GLU A 241 3.83 -1.74 -20.17
N ASN A 242 3.98 -0.50 -19.72
CA ASN A 242 3.29 0.64 -20.32
C ASN A 242 4.10 1.14 -21.51
N ILE A 243 3.69 0.79 -22.72
CA ILE A 243 4.29 1.28 -23.96
C ILE A 243 3.56 2.58 -24.31
N VAL A 244 4.16 3.70 -23.95
CA VAL A 244 3.66 5.03 -24.34
C VAL A 244 3.95 5.24 -25.81
N SER A 245 2.91 5.52 -26.61
CA SER A 245 3.03 5.85 -28.02
C SER A 245 2.86 7.36 -28.23
N ASP A 246 3.34 7.88 -29.37
CA ASP A 246 3.22 9.31 -29.68
C ASP A 246 1.75 9.76 -29.77
N GLU A 247 0.84 8.83 -30.06
CA GLU A 247 -0.61 9.08 -30.06
C GLU A 247 -1.19 9.29 -28.64
N ASP A 248 -0.51 8.82 -27.59
CA ASP A 248 -0.87 9.06 -26.18
C ASP A 248 -0.37 10.44 -25.68
N ASN A 249 0.44 11.13 -26.50
CA ASN A 249 0.92 12.49 -26.21
C ASN A 249 -0.18 13.53 -26.45
N ILE A 250 -1.20 13.52 -25.59
CA ILE A 250 -2.19 14.60 -25.54
C ILE A 250 -1.48 15.85 -25.02
N LYS A 251 -1.27 16.83 -25.92
CA LYS A 251 -0.73 18.15 -25.57
C LYS A 251 -1.54 18.73 -24.41
N GLN A 252 -0.87 19.05 -23.31
CA GLN A 252 -1.52 19.47 -22.05
C GLN A 252 -2.31 20.78 -22.17
N ASP A 253 -2.05 21.60 -23.19
CA ASP A 253 -2.84 22.79 -23.50
C ASP A 253 -2.91 22.97 -25.02
N ILE A 254 -4.11 22.95 -25.59
CA ILE A 254 -4.36 23.38 -26.98
C ILE A 254 -4.17 24.90 -27.10
N SER A 255 -4.32 25.63 -25.99
CA SER A 255 -4.13 27.09 -25.90
C SER A 255 -2.68 27.53 -25.72
N ILE A 256 -1.75 26.60 -25.45
CA ILE A 256 -0.32 26.88 -25.39
C ILE A 256 0.41 26.36 -26.63
N ASP A 257 -0.21 26.49 -27.79
CA ASP A 257 0.64 26.75 -28.96
C ASP A 257 1.26 28.13 -28.77
N VAL A 258 2.48 28.16 -28.23
CA VAL A 258 3.29 29.37 -28.02
C VAL A 258 3.47 30.15 -29.33
N TYR A 259 3.18 29.53 -30.49
CA TYR A 259 3.29 30.15 -31.80
C TYR A 259 1.97 30.37 -32.53
N GLY A 260 0.81 30.12 -31.90
CA GLY A 260 -0.50 30.40 -32.49
C GLY A 260 -0.65 29.88 -33.93
N ARG A 261 -0.02 28.73 -34.23
CA ARG A 261 0.00 28.18 -35.58
C ARG A 261 -1.41 27.75 -35.93
N THR A 262 -1.90 28.30 -37.02
CA THR A 262 -3.14 27.79 -37.58
C THR A 262 -2.91 26.36 -38.08
N PRO A 263 -3.93 25.50 -38.10
CA PRO A 263 -3.79 24.13 -38.62
C PRO A 263 -3.15 24.07 -40.01
N LYS A 264 -3.38 25.11 -40.82
CA LYS A 264 -2.83 25.28 -42.16
C LYS A 264 -1.30 25.44 -42.17
N GLU A 265 -0.74 26.17 -41.21
CA GLU A 265 0.71 26.40 -41.10
C GLU A 265 1.46 25.15 -40.59
N VAL A 266 0.78 24.28 -39.83
CA VAL A 266 1.34 23.00 -39.39
C VAL A 266 1.45 22.02 -40.58
N ASP A 267 0.44 22.01 -41.46
CA ASP A 267 0.46 21.17 -42.67
C ASP A 267 1.52 21.65 -43.68
N GLU A 268 1.65 22.96 -43.88
CA GLU A 268 2.67 23.55 -44.78
C GLU A 268 4.10 23.27 -44.27
N MET A 269 4.36 23.44 -42.97
CA MET A 269 5.66 23.15 -42.38
C MET A 269 6.00 21.65 -42.43
N SER A 270 5.01 20.76 -42.29
CA SER A 270 5.20 19.32 -42.42
C SER A 270 5.59 18.92 -43.85
N GLN A 271 5.05 19.60 -44.87
CA GLN A 271 5.41 19.41 -46.27
C GLN A 271 6.83 19.92 -46.57
N GLU A 272 7.20 21.11 -46.07
CA GLU A 272 8.56 21.64 -46.24
C GLU A 272 9.63 20.74 -45.60
N ILE A 273 9.35 20.19 -44.40
CA ILE A 273 10.25 19.22 -43.76
C ILE A 273 10.38 17.96 -44.63
N ALA A 274 9.26 17.44 -45.15
CA ALA A 274 9.28 16.26 -46.02
C ALA A 274 10.07 16.51 -47.32
N GLU A 275 9.99 17.71 -47.90
CA GLU A 275 10.79 18.07 -49.09
C GLU A 275 12.28 18.18 -48.76
N MET A 276 12.65 18.75 -47.62
CA MET A 276 14.05 18.93 -47.25
C MET A 276 14.79 17.60 -46.99
N TYR A 277 14.08 16.59 -46.47
CA TYR A 277 14.66 15.25 -46.24
C TYR A 277 14.65 14.35 -47.49
N ASN A 278 13.90 14.71 -48.53
CA ASN A 278 13.83 13.98 -49.80
C ASN A 278 14.65 14.64 -50.92
N ALA A 279 15.40 15.71 -50.62
CA ALA A 279 16.27 16.45 -51.54
C ALA A 279 17.72 15.94 -51.55
#